data_AF-A0AAV3Z4V8-F1
#
_entry.id   AF-A0AAV3Z4V8-F1
#
_cell.length_a   1.000
_cell.length_b   1.000
_cell.length_c   1.000
_cell.angle_alpha   90.00
_cell.angle_beta   90.00
_cell.angle_gamma   90.00
#
_symmetry.space_group_name_H-M   'P 1'
#
loop_
_entity.id
_entity.type
_entity.pdbx_description
1 polymer ?
#
loop_
_entity_poly.entity_id
_entity_poly.type
_entity_poly.pdbx_seq_one_letter_code
_entity_poly.pdbx_strand_id
1 'polypeptide(L)' 'MITETNQLNEAKRILEKCLAETENPLHIAQECLYHREKRQSIDLVHDNPEKELIKEVDIIKRCQEKMRNTIDRANVQLG' A
#
# COMPACT_ATOMS: atom_id res chain seq x y z
N MET A 1 -4.87 32.24 -4.92
CA MET A 1 -4.29 31.64 -3.68
C MET A 1 -5.28 30.78 -2.90
N ILE A 2 -6.45 31.28 -2.46
CA ILE A 2 -7.40 30.47 -1.67
C ILE A 2 -7.88 29.21 -2.42
N THR A 3 -8.14 29.34 -3.72
CA THR A 3 -8.58 28.23 -4.57
C THR A 3 -7.54 27.12 -4.64
N GLU A 4 -6.28 27.48 -4.86
CA GLU A 4 -5.16 26.55 -5.00
C GLU A 4 -4.85 25.84 -3.66
N THR A 5 -4.93 26.57 -2.54
CA THR A 5 -4.81 25.99 -1.19
C THR A 5 -5.94 25.02 -0.89
N ASN A 6 -7.18 25.33 -1.28
CA ASN A 6 -8.33 24.43 -1.11
C ASN A 6 -8.20 23.18 -1.99
N GLN A 7 -7.74 23.33 -3.23
CA GLN A 7 -7.48 22.21 -4.14
C GLN A 7 -6.39 21.28 -3.60
N LEU A 8 -5.30 21.84 -3.05
CA LEU A 8 -4.22 21.05 -2.45
C LEU A 8 -4.69 20.29 -1.19
N ASN A 9 -5.50 20.95 -0.33
CA ASN A 9 -6.11 20.29 0.83
C ASN A 9 -7.01 19.11 0.44
N GLU A 10 -7.87 19.29 -0.56
CA GLU A 10 -8.76 18.22 -1.00
C GLU A 10 -7.98 17.07 -1.65
N ALA A 11 -6.99 17.38 -2.50
CA ALA A 11 -6.13 16.35 -3.10
C ALA A 11 -5.37 15.55 -2.03
N LYS A 12 -4.85 16.22 -0.99
CA LYS A 12 -4.20 15.56 0.16
C LYS A 12 -5.19 14.63 0.88
N ARG A 13 -6.40 15.10 1.18
CA ARG A 13 -7.43 14.30 1.86
C ARG A 13 -7.81 13.05 1.06
N ILE A 14 -7.95 13.18 -0.26
CA ILE A 14 -8.22 12.04 -1.14
C ILE A 14 -7.06 11.05 -1.08
N LEU A 15 -5.82 11.53 -1.11
CA LEU A 15 -4.63 10.68 -1.05
C LEU A 15 -4.50 9.94 0.30
N GLU A 16 -4.84 10.59 1.41
CA GLU A 16 -4.91 9.95 2.74
C GLU A 16 -5.96 8.82 2.77
N LYS A 17 -7.12 9.04 2.15
CA LYS A 17 -8.15 8.00 2.01
C LYS A 17 -7.66 6.84 1.15
N CYS A 18 -7.05 7.11 0.01
CA CYS A 18 -6.49 6.08 -0.87
C CYS A 18 -5.39 5.28 -0.15
N LEU A 19 -4.54 5.93 0.64
CA LEU A 19 -3.53 5.25 1.46
C LEU A 19 -4.19 4.27 2.44
N ALA A 20 -5.22 4.70 3.17
CA ALA A 20 -5.96 3.82 4.08
C ALA A 20 -6.62 2.63 3.37
N GLU A 21 -7.15 2.85 2.16
CA GLU A 21 -7.76 1.79 1.34
C GLU A 21 -6.76 0.70 0.90
N THR A 22 -5.45 1.00 0.88
CA THR A 22 -4.41 -0.01 0.57
C THR A 22 -4.09 -0.97 1.71
N GLU A 23 -4.51 -0.69 2.95
CA GLU A 23 -4.22 -1.56 4.10
C GLU A 23 -4.95 -2.91 3.99
N ASN A 24 -6.20 -2.91 3.51
CA ASN A 24 -6.98 -4.13 3.31
C ASN A 24 -6.34 -5.10 2.30
N PRO A 25 -5.99 -4.70 1.05
CA PRO A 25 -5.31 -5.60 0.12
C PRO A 25 -3.91 -6.02 0.61
N LEU A 26 -3.18 -5.16 1.34
CA LEU A 26 -1.90 -5.55 1.95
C LEU A 26 -2.09 -6.68 2.96
N HIS A 27 -3.10 -6.57 3.83
CA HIS A 27 -3.43 -7.57 4.83
C HIS A 27 -3.77 -8.91 4.19
N ILE A 28 -4.65 -8.89 3.17
CA ILE A 28 -5.07 -10.11 2.46
C ILE A 28 -3.86 -10.80 1.78
N ALA A 29 -2.99 -10.04 1.11
CA ALA A 29 -1.80 -10.59 0.46
C ALA A 29 -0.84 -11.23 1.47
N GLN A 30 -0.68 -10.62 2.65
CA GLN A 30 0.14 -11.17 3.75
C GLN A 30 -0.48 -12.43 4.36
N GLU A 31 -1.79 -12.46 4.58
CA GLU A 31 -2.47 -13.67 5.06
C GLU A 31 -2.36 -14.83 4.07
N CYS A 32 -2.48 -14.55 2.77
CA CYS A 32 -2.28 -15.54 1.71
C CYS A 32 -0.86 -16.11 1.74
N LEU A 33 0.15 -15.27 1.92
CA LEU A 33 1.54 -15.70 2.03
C LEU A 33 1.75 -16.56 3.28
N TYR A 34 1.25 -16.12 4.43
CA TYR A 34 1.34 -16.86 5.69
C TYR A 34 0.73 -18.26 5.61
N HIS A 35 -0.44 -18.41 4.97
CA HIS A 35 -1.05 -19.72 4.76
C HIS A 35 -0.21 -20.62 3.84
N ARG A 36 0.47 -20.06 2.85
CA ARG A 36 1.34 -20.81 1.93
C ARG A 36 2.63 -21.26 2.58
N GLU A 37 3.26 -20.42 3.39
CA GLU A 37 4.48 -20.74 4.16
C GLU A 37 4.25 -21.86 5.18
N LYS A 38 3.00 -22.07 5.62
CA LYS A 38 2.61 -23.16 6.52
C LYS A 38 2.45 -24.52 5.86
N ARG A 39 2.51 -24.61 4.53
CA ARG A 39 2.41 -25.90 3.83
C ARG A 39 3.61 -26.78 4.18
N GLN A 40 3.38 -28.07 4.42
CA GLN A 40 4.40 -29.03 4.85
C GLN A 40 4.51 -30.21 3.87
N SER A 41 5.64 -30.91 3.92
CA SER A 41 5.88 -32.14 3.16
C SER A 41 5.74 -31.93 1.65
N ILE A 42 4.99 -32.78 0.93
CA ILE A 42 4.84 -32.71 -0.53
C ILE A 42 4.21 -31.39 -1.04
N ASP A 43 3.57 -30.62 -0.16
CA ASP A 43 2.96 -29.32 -0.47
C ASP A 43 3.93 -28.13 -0.32
N LEU A 44 5.17 -28.36 0.12
CA LEU A 44 6.21 -27.32 0.23
C LEU A 44 6.79 -27.01 -1.17
N VAL A 45 6.08 -26.18 -1.91
CA VAL A 45 6.50 -25.69 -3.22
C VAL A 45 6.47 -24.17 -3.23
N HIS A 46 7.61 -23.54 -3.50
CA HIS A 46 7.71 -22.12 -3.87
C HIS A 46 7.10 -21.90 -5.26
N ASP A 47 5.77 -21.98 -5.30
CA ASP A 47 4.98 -21.92 -6.51
C ASP A 47 4.89 -20.49 -7.05
N ASN A 48 4.44 -20.36 -8.30
CA ASN A 48 4.27 -19.05 -8.93
C ASN A 48 3.36 -18.11 -8.12
N PRO A 49 2.23 -18.57 -7.53
CA PRO A 49 1.43 -17.72 -6.65
C PRO A 49 2.19 -17.15 -5.45
N GLU A 50 3.07 -17.90 -4.79
CA GLU A 50 3.88 -17.38 -3.68
C GLU A 50 4.80 -16.23 -4.13
N LYS A 51 5.45 -16.39 -5.29
CA LYS A 51 6.31 -15.34 -5.88
C LYS A 51 5.53 -14.07 -6.23
N GLU A 52 4.34 -14.22 -6.82
CA GLU A 52 3.50 -13.07 -7.14
C GLU A 52 2.92 -12.40 -5.89
N LEU A 53 2.59 -13.15 -4.83
CA LEU A 53 2.14 -12.58 -3.55
C LEU A 53 3.24 -11.75 -2.87
N ILE A 54 4.49 -12.23 -2.87
CA ILE A 54 5.64 -11.45 -2.37
C ILE A 54 5.76 -10.13 -3.13
N LYS A 55 5.70 -10.21 -4.46
CA LYS A 55 5.77 -9.03 -5.33
C LYS A 55 4.59 -8.08 -5.14
N GLU A 56 3.38 -8.59 -4.91
CA GLU A 56 2.20 -7.80 -4.60
C GLU A 56 2.38 -7.01 -3.30
N VAL A 57 2.84 -7.68 -2.22
CA VAL A 57 3.16 -7.04 -0.94
C VAL A 57 4.19 -5.93 -1.11
N ASP A 58 5.27 -6.18 -1.86
CA ASP A 58 6.32 -5.20 -2.12
C ASP A 58 5.82 -4.00 -2.92
N ILE A 59 4.96 -4.23 -3.92
CA ILE A 59 4.34 -3.17 -4.72
C ILE A 59 3.44 -2.31 -3.85
N ILE A 60 2.57 -2.92 -3.04
CA ILE A 60 1.65 -2.18 -2.17
C ILE A 60 2.44 -1.32 -1.19
N LYS A 61 3.46 -1.88 -0.51
CA LYS A 61 4.31 -1.12 0.42
C LYS A 61 5.01 0.07 -0.24
N ARG A 62 5.57 -0.11 -1.44
CA ARG A 62 6.18 0.97 -2.21
C ARG A 62 5.17 2.04 -2.62
N CYS A 63 3.95 1.66 -2.96
CA CYS A 63 2.87 2.61 -3.24
C CYS A 63 2.51 3.41 -1.98
N GLN A 64 2.35 2.73 -0.84
CA GLN A 64 2.09 3.39 0.45
C GLN A 64 3.17 4.40 0.81
N GLU A 65 4.45 4.03 0.67
CA GLU A 65 5.59 4.93 0.92
C GLU A 65 5.52 6.18 0.03
N LYS A 66 5.27 6.01 -1.27
CA LYS A 66 5.10 7.15 -2.20
C LYS A 66 3.94 8.06 -1.81
N MET A 67 2.81 7.47 -1.38
CA MET A 67 1.65 8.24 -0.92
C MET A 67 1.99 9.03 0.34
N ARG A 68 2.61 8.40 1.35
CA ARG A 68 3.08 9.06 2.59
C ARG A 68 4.02 10.23 2.29
N ASN A 69 5.05 10.00 1.48
CA ASN A 69 5.99 11.05 1.08
C ASN A 69 5.29 12.23 0.35
N THR A 70 4.26 11.94 -0.43
CA THR A 70 3.49 12.99 -1.14
C THR A 70 2.58 13.76 -0.19
N ILE A 71 1.95 13.09 0.78
CA ILE A 71 1.16 13.71 1.85
C ILE A 71 2.05 14.63 2.69
N ASP A 72 3.25 14.20 3.06
CA ASP A 72 4.21 15.01 3.83
C ASP A 72 4.61 16.28 3.09
N ARG A 73 4.85 16.18 1.77
CA ARG A 73 5.12 17.34 0.92
C ARG A 73 3.92 18.30 0.89
N ALA A 74 2.69 17.78 0.77
CA ALA A 74 1.49 18.60 0.80
C ALA A 74 1.33 19.30 2.17
N ASN A 75 1.62 18.61 3.28
CA ASN A 75 1.61 19.21 4.62
C ASN A 75 2.59 20.37 4.75
N VAL A 76 3.81 20.22 4.24
CA VAL A 76 4.83 21.30 4.24
C VAL A 76 4.38 22.50 3.40
N GLN A 77 3.65 22.28 2.31
CA GLN A 77 3.15 23.37 1.46
C GLN A 77 1.91 24.09 2.03
N LEU A 78 1.15 23.41 2.90
CA LEU A 78 -0.09 23.93 3.49
C LEU A 78 0.12 24.59 4.87
N GLY A 79 1.25 24.31 5.52
CA GLY A 79 1.69 25.00 6.74
C GLY A 79 2.39 26.32 6.43
#